data_AF-A0A9D6EKH6-F1
#
_entry.id   AF-A0A9D6EKH6-F1
#
_cell.length_a   1.000
_cell.length_b   1.000
_cell.length_c   1.000
_cell.angle_alpha   90.00
_cell.angle_beta   90.00
_cell.angle_gamma   90.00
#
_symmetry.space_group_name_H-M   'P 1'
#
loop_
_entity.id
_entity.type
_entity.pdbx_description
1 polymer ?
#
loop_
_entity_poly.entity_id
_entity_poly.type
_entity_poly.pdbx_seq_one_letter_code
_entity_poly.pdbx_strand_id
1 'polypeptide(L)'
;METATARPAEAERFERMVAAALPSFVEEVTAQEKGTLYRAVLARVERPLLRRALQLSGGNQLKAARLLGINRNTLRKRLRQLGLLK
;
A
#
# COMPACT_ATOMS: atom_id res chain seq x y z
N MET A 1 -6.90 5.16 -21.70
CA MET A 1 -6.13 4.89 -20.48
C MET A 1 -6.30 3.41 -20.18
N GLU A 2 -5.37 2.61 -20.67
CA GLU A 2 -5.33 1.17 -20.44
C GLU A 2 -4.89 0.97 -18.99
N THR A 3 -5.76 0.41 -18.15
CA THR A 3 -5.34 0.00 -16.81
C THR A 3 -4.36 -1.14 -17.03
N ALA A 4 -3.11 -0.99 -16.59
CA ALA A 4 -2.15 -2.09 -16.60
C ALA A 4 -2.65 -3.13 -15.59
N THR A 5 -3.50 -4.03 -16.04
CA THR A 5 -3.97 -5.17 -15.25
C THR A 5 -2.79 -6.12 -15.12
N ALA A 6 -2.44 -6.46 -13.87
CA ALA A 6 -1.48 -7.52 -13.62
C ALA A 6 -1.94 -8.79 -14.35
N ARG A 7 -1.01 -9.62 -14.83
CA ARG A 7 -1.39 -10.91 -15.41
C ARG A 7 -2.18 -11.69 -14.35
N PRO A 8 -3.25 -12.43 -14.70
CA PRO A 8 -4.07 -13.13 -13.72
C PRO A 8 -3.27 -13.98 -12.71
N ALA A 9 -2.23 -14.67 -13.19
CA ALA A 9 -1.35 -15.47 -12.34
C ALA A 9 -0.54 -14.66 -11.31
N GLU A 10 -0.18 -13.40 -11.61
CA GLU A 10 0.56 -12.53 -10.68
C GLU A 10 -0.36 -11.99 -9.59
N ALA A 11 -1.60 -11.62 -9.94
CA ALA A 11 -2.61 -11.20 -8.97
C ALA A 11 -2.92 -12.33 -8.00
N GLU A 12 -3.18 -13.54 -8.51
CA GLU A 12 -3.46 -14.72 -7.68
C GLU A 12 -2.27 -15.08 -6.78
N ARG A 13 -1.04 -14.99 -7.31
CA ARG A 13 0.17 -15.19 -6.50
C ARG A 13 0.27 -14.16 -5.37
N PHE A 14 -0.01 -12.89 -5.66
CA PHE A 14 0.00 -11.84 -4.65
C PHE A 14 -1.07 -12.09 -3.57
N GLU A 15 -2.29 -12.43 -3.98
CA GLU A 15 -3.38 -12.75 -3.05
C GLU A 15 -3.02 -13.93 -2.14
N ARG A 16 -2.46 -15.02 -2.70
CA ARG A 16 -1.99 -16.16 -1.89
C ARG A 16 -0.90 -15.76 -0.88
N MET A 17 0.04 -14.90 -1.27
CA MET A 17 1.08 -14.41 -0.36
C MET A 17 0.48 -13.58 0.79
N VAL A 18 -0.49 -12.72 0.49
CA VAL A 18 -1.20 -11.92 1.52
C VAL A 18 -2.02 -12.83 2.43
N ALA A 19 -2.78 -13.76 1.86
CA ALA A 19 -3.60 -14.72 2.60
C ALA A 19 -2.77 -15.57 3.57
N ALA A 20 -1.58 -16.02 3.15
CA ALA A 20 -0.68 -16.79 4.01
C ALA A 20 -0.11 -15.96 5.18
N ALA A 21 0.10 -14.65 4.99
CA ALA A 21 0.65 -13.76 6.02
C ALA A 21 -0.40 -13.24 7.01
N LEU A 22 -1.67 -13.15 6.59
CA LEU A 22 -2.74 -12.52 7.37
C LEU A 22 -2.96 -13.14 8.76
N PRO A 23 -3.04 -14.47 8.97
CA PRO A 23 -3.36 -15.04 10.27
C PRO A 23 -2.43 -14.56 11.39
N SER A 24 -1.11 -14.74 11.20
CA SER A 24 -0.10 -14.30 12.16
C SER A 24 -0.15 -12.79 12.45
N PHE A 25 -0.39 -11.98 11.42
CA PHE A 25 -0.44 -10.53 11.57
C PHE A 25 -1.75 -10.05 12.24
N VAL A 26 -2.87 -10.71 11.96
CA VAL A 26 -4.16 -10.42 12.59
C VAL A 26 -4.09 -10.73 14.09
N GLU A 27 -3.52 -11.87 14.47
CA GLU A 27 -3.33 -12.25 15.87
C GLU A 27 -2.47 -11.21 16.61
N GLU A 28 -1.33 -10.80 16.03
CA GLU A 28 -0.44 -9.79 16.61
C GLU A 28 -1.17 -8.45 16.84
N VAL A 29 -1.92 -7.97 15.84
CA VAL A 29 -2.57 -6.65 15.91
C VAL A 29 -3.79 -6.65 16.83
N THR A 30 -4.61 -7.70 16.76
CA THR A 30 -5.84 -7.79 17.57
C THR A 30 -5.55 -8.01 19.05
N ALA A 31 -4.39 -8.58 19.40
CA ALA A 31 -3.91 -8.68 20.77
C ALA A 31 -3.54 -7.32 21.39
N GLN A 32 -3.12 -6.34 20.57
CA GLN A 32 -2.63 -5.04 21.05
C GLN A 32 -3.74 -3.98 21.12
N GLU A 33 -4.58 -3.85 20.09
CA GLU A 33 -5.58 -2.79 20.02
C GLU A 33 -6.79 -3.18 19.16
N LYS A 34 -7.99 -3.17 19.76
CA LYS A 34 -9.24 -3.47 19.05
C LYS A 34 -9.60 -2.32 18.10
N GLY A 35 -10.03 -2.65 16.88
CA GLY A 35 -10.54 -1.69 15.89
C GLY A 35 -9.48 -1.07 14.96
N THR A 36 -8.20 -1.39 15.12
CA THR A 36 -7.12 -0.86 14.25
C THR A 36 -6.71 -1.81 13.13
N LEU A 37 -7.19 -3.07 13.15
CA LEU A 37 -6.79 -4.13 12.22
C LEU A 37 -6.83 -3.71 10.75
N TYR A 38 -7.96 -3.15 10.30
CA TYR A 38 -8.12 -2.70 8.91
C TYR A 38 -7.05 -1.68 8.51
N ARG A 39 -6.78 -0.69 9.37
CA ARG A 39 -5.78 0.35 9.12
C ARG A 39 -4.36 -0.22 9.15
N ALA A 40 -4.07 -1.14 10.07
CA ALA A 40 -2.77 -1.78 10.19
C ALA A 40 -2.43 -2.64 8.96
N VAL A 41 -3.37 -3.46 8.49
CA VAL A 41 -3.22 -4.27 7.27
C VAL A 41 -3.04 -3.35 6.06
N LEU A 42 -3.91 -2.34 5.91
CA LEU A 42 -3.83 -1.41 4.79
C LEU A 42 -2.48 -0.67 4.76
N ALA A 43 -1.98 -0.22 5.91
CA ALA A 43 -0.68 0.42 6.02
C ALA A 43 0.48 -0.50 5.59
N ARG A 44 0.40 -1.80 5.91
CA ARG A 44 1.42 -2.79 5.53
C ARG A 44 1.52 -2.98 4.02
N VAL A 45 0.41 -2.89 3.30
CA VAL A 45 0.35 -3.00 1.83
C VAL A 45 0.64 -1.65 1.16
N GLU A 46 0.10 -0.54 1.66
CA GLU A 46 0.30 0.79 1.09
C GLU A 46 1.76 1.23 1.17
N ARG A 47 2.46 0.97 2.29
CA ARG A 47 3.84 1.45 2.47
C ARG A 47 4.82 0.99 1.36
N PRO A 48 4.92 -0.31 1.00
CA PRO A 48 5.76 -0.73 -0.12
C PRO A 48 5.27 -0.21 -1.47
N LEU A 49 3.95 -0.15 -1.70
CA LEU A 49 3.37 0.40 -2.94
C LEU A 49 3.77 1.87 -3.15
N LEU A 50 3.58 2.71 -2.14
CA LEU A 50 3.90 4.13 -2.22
C LEU A 50 5.41 4.38 -2.35
N ARG A 51 6.24 3.60 -1.64
CA ARG A 51 7.70 3.64 -1.82
C ARG A 51 8.08 3.32 -3.26
N ARG A 52 7.51 2.27 -3.84
CA ARG A 52 7.80 1.86 -5.21
C ARG A 52 7.37 2.93 -6.22
N ALA A 53 6.19 3.52 -6.04
CA ALA A 53 5.71 4.61 -6.89
C ALA A 53 6.60 5.86 -6.83
N LEU A 54 7.08 6.23 -5.63
CA LEU A 54 8.04 7.33 -5.47
C LEU A 54 9.37 7.04 -6.17
N GLN A 55 9.90 5.83 -6.04
CA GLN A 55 11.14 5.42 -6.73
C GLN A 55 10.98 5.50 -8.25
N LEU A 56 9.91 4.94 -8.80
CA LEU A 56 9.58 5.01 -10.23
C LEU A 56 9.39 6.44 -10.73
N SER A 57 9.04 7.36 -9.83
CA SER A 57 8.81 8.77 -10.14
C SER A 57 10.01 9.68 -9.83
N GLY A 58 11.15 9.12 -9.40
CA GLY A 58 12.32 9.91 -8.97
C GLY A 58 12.01 10.86 -7.81
N GLY A 59 11.14 10.46 -6.88
CA GLY A 59 10.69 11.28 -5.75
C GLY A 59 9.63 12.34 -6.10
N ASN A 60 9.26 12.51 -7.37
CA ASN A 60 8.24 13.47 -7.77
C ASN A 60 6.84 12.99 -7.37
N GLN A 61 6.26 13.61 -6.34
CA GLN A 61 4.94 13.24 -5.82
C GLN A 61 3.80 13.43 -6.81
N LEU A 62 3.87 14.42 -7.71
CA LEU A 62 2.83 14.61 -8.72
C LEU A 62 2.84 13.46 -9.74
N LYS A 63 4.03 13.05 -10.19
CA LYS A 63 4.20 11.89 -11.08
C LYS A 63 3.78 10.60 -10.38
N ALA A 64 4.16 10.41 -9.11
CA ALA A 64 3.77 9.23 -8.33
C ALA A 64 2.25 9.15 -8.13
N ALA A 65 1.59 10.29 -7.85
CA ALA A 65 0.14 10.35 -7.70
C ALA A 65 -0.59 10.00 -9.01
N ARG A 66 -0.07 10.48 -10.15
CA ARG A 66 -0.57 10.10 -11.49
C ARG A 66 -0.38 8.61 -11.76
N LEU A 67 0.79 8.05 -11.46
CA LEU A 67 1.07 6.62 -11.61
C LEU A 67 0.12 5.76 -10.77
N LEU A 68 -0.17 6.18 -9.55
CA LEU A 68 -1.06 5.49 -8.62
C LEU A 68 -2.56 5.72 -8.92
N GLY A 69 -2.90 6.67 -9.82
CA GLY A 69 -4.29 7.01 -10.10
C GLY A 69 -5.03 7.70 -8.94
N ILE A 70 -4.31 8.41 -8.07
CA ILE A 70 -4.90 9.11 -6.91
C ILE A 70 -4.58 10.61 -6.92
N ASN A 71 -5.35 11.38 -6.16
CA ASN A 71 -5.06 12.79 -5.96
C ASN A 71 -3.72 13.00 -5.24
N ARG A 72 -2.90 13.97 -5.68
CA ARG A 72 -1.59 14.30 -5.07
C ARG A 72 -1.70 14.67 -3.58
N ASN A 73 -2.79 15.33 -3.17
CA ASN A 73 -3.04 15.63 -1.76
C ASN A 73 -3.32 14.37 -0.95
N THR A 74 -4.04 13.40 -1.52
CA THR A 74 -4.26 12.08 -0.92
C THR A 74 -2.95 11.34 -0.76
N LEU A 75 -2.11 11.28 -1.81
CA LEU A 75 -0.77 10.70 -1.73
C LEU A 75 0.05 11.37 -0.61
N ARG A 76 0.13 12.70 -0.60
CA ARG A 76 0.90 13.46 0.40
C ARG A 76 0.40 13.19 1.83
N LYS A 77 -0.92 13.05 2.05
CA LYS A 77 -1.49 12.69 3.34
C LYS A 77 -1.05 11.28 3.77
N ARG A 78 -1.16 10.30 2.86
CA ARG A 78 -0.76 8.91 3.11
C ARG A 78 0.74 8.78 3.39
N LEU A 79 1.59 9.48 2.62
CA LEU A 79 3.03 9.48 2.84
C LEU A 79 3.41 9.99 4.24
N ARG A 80 2.77 11.07 4.72
CA ARG A 80 2.98 11.58 6.10
C ARG A 80 2.51 10.58 7.16
N GLN A 81 1.30 10.03 6.99
CA GLN A 81 0.76 9.03 7.93
C GLN A 81 1.64 7.77 8.03
N LEU A 82 2.30 7.39 6.94
CA LEU A 82 3.17 6.22 6.87
C LEU A 82 4.66 6.55 7.17
N GLY A 83 4.97 7.79 7.57
CA GLY A 83 6.34 8.23 7.88
C GLY A 83 7.30 8.18 6.69
N LEU A 84 6.78 8.33 5.47
CA LEU A 84 7.57 8.37 4.22
C LEU A 84 7.87 9.81 3.76
N LEU A 85 7.27 10.79 4.44
CA LEU A 85 7.51 12.22 4.26
C LEU A 85 7.55 12.87 5.64
N LYS A 86 8.50 13.76 5.87
CA LYS A 86 8.48 14.67 7.03
C LYS A 86 7.44 15.78 6.81
#